data_AF-A0A9D8E9A2-F1
#
_entry.id   AF-A0A9D8E9A2-F1
#
_cell.length_a   1.000
_cell.length_b   1.000
_cell.length_c   1.000
_cell.angle_alpha   90.00
_cell.angle_beta   90.00
_cell.angle_gamma   90.00
#
_symmetry.space_group_name_H-M   'P 1'
#
loop_
_entity.id
_entity.type
_entity.pdbx_description
1 polymer ?
#
loop_
_entity_poly.entity_id
_entity_poly.type
_entity_poly.pdbx_seq_one_letter_code
_entity_poly.pdbx_strand_id
1 'polypeptide(L)'
;MEGLVCGVREKHLAWGGRKIRGFLLRQGHAGVPAASTITQILRRHERVAAPAAPRGYRPFEHPAPNDLWQMDFKGSFQLADGQPVHTLGVLDDHSRFNLCLAACTDQQTATVKTLLVATFRHYGLPQAILCDNGSPWGNTIGEPWTPLTVWLADLGVKPVHSRPRHPQTAGKQERFHWTLDLEVISTRPHWDSYPQVQGAYDSWRPIYNHHRPHQSLGETVVPADRYQPSPRPYPEHVNPPDYPDGADIRTVDHGRISWRGHRWRVGKAFHGKPVAIRPTTSDGIYTVYYRHHPIRTINLSTMSPNTRPPSPRS
;
A
#
# COMPACT_ATOMS: atom_id res chain seq x y z
N MET A 1 -36.83 0.45 -17.82
CA MET A 1 -35.43 -0.04 -17.74
C MET A 1 -34.43 0.97 -18.32
N GLU A 2 -34.63 1.49 -19.53
CA GLU A 2 -33.71 2.47 -20.14
C GLU A 2 -33.51 3.74 -19.30
N GLY A 3 -34.60 4.32 -18.77
CA GLY A 3 -34.50 5.47 -17.86
C GLY A 3 -33.67 5.20 -16.60
N LEU A 4 -33.74 3.99 -16.04
CA LEU A 4 -32.90 3.59 -14.88
C LEU A 4 -31.42 3.54 -15.29
N VAL A 5 -31.11 2.93 -16.43
CA VAL A 5 -29.74 2.87 -16.97
C VAL A 5 -29.17 4.28 -17.18
N CYS A 6 -29.95 5.17 -17.79
CA CYS A 6 -29.55 6.56 -18.03
C CYS A 6 -29.37 7.34 -16.72
N GLY A 7 -30.26 7.16 -15.74
CA GLY A 7 -30.16 7.80 -14.43
C GLY A 7 -28.92 7.35 -13.62
N VAL A 8 -28.55 6.07 -13.69
CA VAL A 8 -27.29 5.59 -13.09
C VAL A 8 -26.08 6.20 -13.81
N ARG A 9 -26.11 6.28 -15.16
CA ARG A 9 -25.04 6.89 -15.94
C ARG A 9 -24.85 8.37 -15.63
N GLU A 10 -25.93 9.13 -15.44
CA GLU A 10 -25.88 10.54 -15.03
C GLU A 10 -25.15 10.73 -13.70
N LYS A 11 -25.47 9.89 -12.71
CA LYS A 11 -24.82 9.92 -11.39
C LYS A 11 -23.39 9.42 -11.42
N HIS A 12 -23.08 8.50 -12.34
CA HIS A 12 -21.77 7.86 -12.46
C HIS A 12 -21.29 7.86 -13.92
N LEU A 13 -20.84 9.03 -14.37
CA LEU A 13 -20.49 9.32 -15.78
C LEU A 13 -19.40 8.41 -16.37
N ALA A 14 -18.62 7.73 -15.54
CA ALA A 14 -17.58 6.80 -15.99
C ALA A 14 -18.01 5.32 -15.96
N TRP A 15 -19.20 4.99 -15.44
CA TRP A 15 -19.65 3.60 -15.34
C TRP A 15 -20.19 3.08 -16.66
N GLY A 16 -19.54 2.03 -17.19
CA GLY A 16 -20.00 1.32 -18.39
C GLY A 16 -21.05 0.25 -18.11
N GLY A 17 -21.56 -0.38 -19.17
CA GLY A 17 -22.73 -1.28 -19.10
C GLY A 17 -22.60 -2.44 -18.11
N ARG A 18 -21.41 -3.06 -17.99
CA ARG A 18 -21.18 -4.12 -16.98
C ARG A 18 -21.33 -3.62 -15.55
N LYS A 19 -20.85 -2.40 -15.27
CA LYS A 19 -20.87 -1.82 -13.92
C LYS A 19 -22.28 -1.39 -13.53
N ILE A 20 -22.99 -0.75 -14.46
CA ILE A 20 -24.40 -0.39 -14.30
C ILE A 20 -25.25 -1.66 -14.10
N ARG A 21 -24.99 -2.73 -14.86
CA ARG A 21 -25.67 -4.01 -14.66
C ARG A 21 -25.50 -4.53 -13.24
N GLY A 22 -24.26 -4.68 -12.79
CA GLY A 22 -23.96 -5.18 -11.44
C GLY A 22 -24.60 -4.32 -10.34
N PHE A 23 -24.62 -3.00 -10.54
CA PHE A 23 -25.23 -2.06 -9.61
C PHE A 23 -26.75 -2.22 -9.53
N LEU A 24 -27.43 -2.27 -10.67
CA LEU A 24 -28.89 -2.46 -10.72
C LEU A 24 -29.31 -3.82 -10.16
N LEU A 25 -28.56 -4.88 -10.45
CA LEU A 25 -28.81 -6.21 -9.88
C LEU A 25 -28.63 -6.21 -8.36
N ARG A 26 -27.58 -5.55 -7.86
CA ARG A 26 -27.35 -5.40 -6.41
C ARG A 26 -28.48 -4.66 -5.72
N GLN A 27 -29.12 -3.71 -6.40
CA GLN A 27 -30.31 -3.00 -5.91
C GLN A 27 -31.60 -3.83 -5.98
N GLY A 28 -31.55 -5.08 -6.45
CA GLY A 28 -32.70 -5.98 -6.51
C GLY A 28 -33.64 -5.70 -7.69
N HIS A 29 -33.22 -4.91 -8.69
CA HIS A 29 -34.05 -4.68 -9.87
C HIS A 29 -34.23 -5.99 -10.68
N ALA A 30 -35.48 -6.34 -10.99
CA ALA A 30 -35.81 -7.44 -11.88
C ALA A 30 -35.65 -7.04 -13.36
N GLY A 31 -35.37 -8.02 -14.22
CA GLY A 31 -35.29 -7.82 -15.67
C GLY A 31 -34.12 -6.94 -16.14
N VAL A 32 -33.04 -6.84 -15.35
CA VAL A 32 -31.85 -6.09 -15.74
C VAL A 32 -31.23 -6.74 -16.99
N PRO A 33 -31.11 -5.99 -18.11
CA PRO A 33 -30.68 -6.57 -19.37
C PRO A 33 -29.18 -6.91 -19.35
N ALA A 34 -28.72 -7.62 -20.37
CA ALA A 34 -27.31 -7.97 -20.52
C ALA A 34 -26.44 -6.70 -20.61
N ALA A 35 -25.17 -6.81 -20.18
CA ALA A 35 -24.25 -5.67 -20.17
C ALA A 35 -24.00 -5.08 -21.58
N SER A 36 -24.11 -5.91 -22.63
CA SER A 36 -24.07 -5.49 -24.04
C SER A 36 -25.28 -4.61 -24.39
N THR A 37 -26.49 -5.02 -24.00
CA THR A 37 -27.72 -4.25 -24.18
C THR A 37 -27.67 -2.92 -23.43
N ILE A 38 -27.17 -2.91 -22.19
CA ILE A 38 -26.95 -1.66 -21.44
C ILE A 38 -25.97 -0.74 -22.20
N THR A 39 -24.88 -1.30 -22.73
CA THR A 39 -23.93 -0.54 -23.56
C THR A 39 -24.59 0.04 -24.82
N GLN A 40 -25.49 -0.70 -25.47
CA GLN A 40 -26.27 -0.22 -26.62
C GLN A 40 -27.24 0.90 -26.22
N ILE A 41 -27.91 0.79 -25.06
CA ILE A 41 -28.75 1.86 -24.51
C ILE A 41 -27.91 3.13 -24.34
N LEU A 42 -26.74 3.04 -23.70
CA LEU A 42 -25.83 4.19 -23.52
C LEU A 42 -25.38 4.81 -24.85
N ARG A 43 -25.10 3.98 -25.87
CA ARG A 43 -24.74 4.44 -27.23
C ARG A 43 -25.87 5.23 -27.90
N ARG A 44 -27.11 4.73 -27.83
CA ARG A 44 -28.27 5.41 -28.43
C ARG A 44 -28.56 6.76 -27.80
N HIS A 45 -28.19 6.94 -26.53
CA HIS A 45 -28.33 8.22 -25.82
C HIS A 45 -27.06 9.08 -25.87
N GLU A 46 -26.08 8.75 -26.73
CA GLU A 46 -24.81 9.48 -26.90
C GLU A 46 -23.95 9.61 -25.62
N ARG A 47 -24.17 8.74 -24.62
CA ARG A 47 -23.53 8.84 -23.30
C ARG A 47 -22.24 8.06 -23.17
N VAL A 48 -21.46 7.89 -24.24
CA VAL A 48 -20.29 7.00 -24.22
C VAL A 48 -19.00 7.78 -23.98
N ALA A 49 -18.39 7.56 -22.82
CA ALA A 49 -16.94 7.63 -22.68
C ALA A 49 -16.44 6.19 -22.59
N ALA A 50 -15.69 5.74 -23.60
CA ALA A 50 -15.07 4.43 -23.58
C ALA A 50 -13.60 4.59 -23.20
N PRO A 51 -13.14 3.94 -22.12
CA PRO A 51 -11.73 3.72 -21.97
C PRO A 51 -11.43 2.22 -22.13
N ALA A 52 -10.31 1.94 -22.81
CA ALA A 52 -9.82 0.60 -23.08
C ALA A 52 -9.51 -0.13 -21.76
N ALA A 53 -9.89 -1.40 -21.67
CA ALA A 53 -9.54 -2.24 -20.53
C ALA A 53 -8.03 -2.53 -20.54
N PRO A 54 -7.31 -2.38 -19.41
CA PRO A 54 -5.95 -2.88 -19.31
C PRO A 54 -5.95 -4.41 -19.45
N ARG A 55 -4.90 -4.93 -20.10
CA ARG A 55 -4.72 -6.35 -20.44
C ARG A 55 -4.66 -7.24 -19.19
N GLY A 56 -5.05 -8.50 -19.41
CA GLY A 56 -5.27 -9.54 -18.42
C GLY A 56 -4.14 -9.68 -17.40
N TYR A 57 -4.55 -9.67 -16.14
CA TYR A 57 -3.69 -9.93 -15.00
C TYR A 57 -4.28 -11.11 -14.22
N ARG A 58 -3.45 -12.13 -13.95
CA ARG A 58 -3.81 -13.27 -13.08
C ARG A 58 -3.73 -12.80 -11.63
N PRO A 59 -4.82 -12.76 -10.85
CA PRO A 59 -4.76 -12.17 -9.52
C PRO A 59 -3.99 -13.08 -8.55
N PHE A 60 -2.86 -12.60 -8.03
CA PHE A 60 -2.46 -12.96 -6.68
C PHE A 60 -3.35 -12.17 -5.71
N GLU A 61 -3.99 -12.87 -4.77
CA GLU A 61 -4.85 -12.29 -3.75
C GLU A 61 -4.59 -13.01 -2.43
N HIS A 62 -4.42 -12.23 -1.36
CA HIS A 62 -4.30 -12.77 -0.02
C HIS A 62 -5.62 -13.40 0.46
N PRO A 63 -5.57 -14.45 1.29
CA PRO A 63 -6.74 -15.25 1.64
C PRO A 63 -7.76 -14.50 2.52
N ALA A 64 -7.34 -13.53 3.32
CA ALA A 64 -8.23 -12.78 4.22
C ALA A 64 -7.99 -11.25 4.17
N PRO A 65 -9.00 -10.44 4.54
CA PRO A 65 -8.81 -9.01 4.73
C PRO A 65 -7.76 -8.73 5.82
N ASN A 66 -6.99 -7.66 5.64
CA ASN A 66 -5.89 -7.23 6.52
C ASN A 66 -4.65 -8.12 6.52
N ASP A 67 -4.59 -9.19 5.73
CA ASP A 67 -3.36 -9.94 5.51
C ASP A 67 -2.29 -9.10 4.81
N LEU A 68 -2.71 -8.28 3.86
CA LEU A 68 -1.83 -7.35 3.17
C LEU A 68 -2.61 -6.09 2.79
N TRP A 69 -2.11 -4.94 3.20
CA TRP A 69 -2.51 -3.68 2.58
C TRP A 69 -1.47 -3.27 1.54
N GLN A 70 -1.93 -2.78 0.40
CA GLN A 70 -1.07 -2.15 -0.59
C GLN A 70 -1.16 -0.64 -0.40
N MET A 71 -0.02 0.04 -0.42
CA MET A 71 0.05 1.49 -0.29
C MET A 71 0.95 2.05 -1.38
N ASP A 72 0.45 3.05 -2.08
CA ASP A 72 1.18 3.69 -3.17
C ASP A 72 0.79 5.15 -3.32
N PHE A 73 1.73 5.93 -3.87
CA PHE A 73 1.44 7.27 -4.35
C PHE A 73 1.16 7.21 -5.84
N LYS A 74 0.01 7.76 -6.25
CA LYS A 74 -0.23 8.01 -7.66
C LYS A 74 0.74 9.09 -8.17
N GLY A 75 1.11 9.01 -9.45
CA GLY A 75 1.75 10.12 -10.15
C GLY A 75 0.97 11.43 -9.95
N SER A 76 1.69 12.52 -9.69
CA SER A 76 1.11 13.81 -9.33
C SER A 76 0.38 14.47 -10.50
N PHE A 77 -0.67 15.21 -10.18
CA PHE A 77 -1.30 16.18 -11.08
C PHE A 77 -1.22 17.58 -10.46
N GLN A 78 -1.53 18.62 -11.24
CA GLN A 78 -1.40 20.01 -10.77
C GLN A 78 -2.75 20.63 -10.43
N LEU A 79 -2.75 21.46 -9.40
CA LEU A 79 -3.81 22.44 -9.16
C LEU A 79 -3.75 23.56 -10.21
N ALA A 80 -4.78 24.40 -10.26
CA ALA A 80 -4.87 25.54 -11.19
C ALA A 80 -3.72 26.55 -11.03
N ASP A 81 -3.13 26.63 -9.84
CA ASP A 81 -1.96 27.48 -9.52
C ASP A 81 -0.60 26.80 -9.79
N GLY A 82 -0.61 25.57 -10.34
CA GLY A 82 0.59 24.80 -10.67
C GLY A 82 1.15 23.95 -9.52
N GLN A 83 0.59 24.03 -8.30
CA GLN A 83 1.06 23.21 -7.18
C GLN A 83 0.77 21.71 -7.40
N PRO A 84 1.73 20.81 -7.13
CA PRO A 84 1.55 19.38 -7.36
C PRO A 84 0.72 18.73 -6.24
N VAL A 85 -0.27 17.92 -6.60
CA VAL A 85 -1.02 17.07 -5.67
C VAL A 85 -0.50 15.65 -5.75
N HIS A 86 -0.14 15.08 -4.60
CA HIS A 86 0.26 13.69 -4.45
C HIS A 86 -0.88 12.87 -3.83
N THR A 87 -1.44 11.93 -4.57
CA THR A 87 -2.52 11.09 -4.06
C THR A 87 -1.96 9.86 -3.37
N LEU A 88 -2.19 9.72 -2.06
CA LEU A 88 -1.91 8.48 -1.33
C LEU A 88 -3.14 7.57 -1.36
N GLY A 89 -2.97 6.34 -1.84
CA GLY A 89 -3.99 5.30 -1.81
C GLY A 89 -3.55 4.09 -0.99
N VAL A 90 -4.37 3.70 0.00
CA VAL A 90 -4.18 2.45 0.76
C VAL A 90 -5.36 1.51 0.50
N LEU A 91 -5.07 0.34 -0.07
CA LEU A 91 -6.05 -0.68 -0.40
C LEU A 91 -5.80 -1.95 0.39
N ASP A 92 -6.87 -2.59 0.84
CA ASP A 92 -6.80 -3.98 1.26
C ASP A 92 -6.64 -4.91 0.05
N ASP A 93 -5.62 -5.78 0.09
CA ASP A 93 -5.29 -6.66 -1.03
C ASP A 93 -6.40 -7.65 -1.34
N HIS A 94 -7.12 -8.16 -0.34
CA HIS A 94 -8.15 -9.18 -0.48
C HIS A 94 -9.46 -8.61 -1.04
N SER A 95 -10.00 -7.61 -0.37
CA SER A 95 -11.33 -7.04 -0.64
C SER A 95 -11.32 -5.90 -1.67
N ARG A 96 -10.15 -5.33 -1.98
CA ARG A 96 -10.00 -4.05 -2.70
C ARG A 96 -10.60 -2.86 -1.95
N PHE A 97 -10.91 -3.00 -0.66
CA PHE A 97 -11.47 -1.90 0.12
C PHE A 97 -10.45 -0.78 0.23
N ASN A 98 -10.86 0.45 -0.11
CA ASN A 98 -10.02 1.63 0.04
C ASN A 98 -10.09 2.13 1.49
N LEU A 99 -8.99 1.93 2.20
CA LEU A 99 -8.82 2.25 3.61
C LEU A 99 -8.45 3.73 3.79
N CYS A 100 -7.61 4.23 2.89
CA CYS A 100 -7.18 5.63 2.89
C CYS A 100 -7.10 6.13 1.44
N LEU A 101 -7.62 7.34 1.24
CA LEU A 101 -7.45 8.09 0.01
C LEU A 101 -7.26 9.56 0.40
N ALA A 102 -6.04 10.07 0.19
CA ALA A 102 -5.66 11.40 0.66
C ALA A 102 -4.96 12.21 -0.43
N ALA A 103 -5.34 13.48 -0.56
CA ALA A 103 -4.62 14.48 -1.35
C ALA A 103 -3.53 15.12 -0.47
N CYS A 104 -2.27 14.92 -0.83
CA CYS A 104 -1.11 15.34 -0.05
C CYS A 104 -0.31 16.40 -0.79
N THR A 105 0.26 17.34 -0.04
CA THR A 105 1.22 18.36 -0.53
C THR A 105 2.61 17.81 -0.80
N ASP A 106 2.93 16.66 -0.18
CA ASP A 106 4.24 16.01 -0.29
C ASP A 106 4.11 14.49 -0.12
N GLN A 107 5.24 13.79 -0.28
CA GLN A 107 5.38 12.35 -0.08
C GLN A 107 6.27 12.03 1.13
N GLN A 108 6.29 12.88 2.15
CA GLN A 108 7.21 12.73 3.29
C GLN A 108 6.72 11.69 4.30
N THR A 109 7.68 11.10 5.02
CA THR A 109 7.41 10.11 6.08
C THR A 109 6.44 10.64 7.14
N ALA A 110 6.54 11.91 7.54
CA ALA A 110 5.69 12.50 8.57
C ALA A 110 4.22 12.55 8.13
N THR A 111 3.97 13.06 6.92
CA THR A 111 2.65 13.14 6.30
C THR A 111 1.99 11.77 6.20
N VAL A 112 2.71 10.80 5.63
CA VAL A 112 2.23 9.42 5.52
C VAL A 112 1.94 8.80 6.88
N LYS A 113 2.84 8.97 7.86
CA LYS A 113 2.68 8.39 9.19
C LYS A 113 1.41 8.92 9.86
N THR A 114 1.12 10.21 9.75
CA THR A 114 -0.13 10.80 10.27
C THR A 114 -1.37 10.16 9.66
N LEU A 115 -1.38 10.00 8.33
CA LEU A 115 -2.50 9.37 7.60
C LEU A 115 -2.66 7.89 7.98
N LEU A 116 -1.56 7.16 8.11
CA LEU A 116 -1.58 5.77 8.53
C LEU A 116 -2.04 5.60 9.98
N VAL A 117 -1.63 6.47 10.91
CA VAL A 117 -2.13 6.44 12.30
C VAL A 117 -3.64 6.62 12.33
N ALA A 118 -4.20 7.59 11.59
CA ALA A 118 -5.64 7.78 11.50
C ALA A 118 -6.34 6.53 10.90
N THR A 119 -5.74 5.95 9.86
CA THR A 119 -6.25 4.73 9.20
C THR A 119 -6.23 3.54 10.16
N PHE A 120 -5.13 3.33 10.90
CA PHE A 120 -4.98 2.24 11.87
C PHE A 120 -5.92 2.37 13.06
N ARG A 121 -6.17 3.60 13.54
CA ARG A 121 -7.17 3.83 14.61
C ARG A 121 -8.58 3.45 14.17
N HIS A 122 -8.91 3.67 12.91
CA HIS A 122 -10.25 3.38 12.39
C HIS A 122 -10.45 1.92 11.99
N TYR A 123 -9.45 1.30 11.35
CA TYR A 123 -9.56 -0.02 10.74
C TYR A 123 -8.73 -1.12 11.42
N GLY A 124 -7.88 -0.78 12.39
CA GLY A 124 -6.89 -1.69 12.97
C GLY A 124 -5.63 -1.85 12.10
N LEU A 125 -4.72 -2.70 12.56
CA LEU A 125 -3.42 -2.96 11.94
C LEU A 125 -3.47 -4.17 10.99
N PRO A 126 -2.90 -4.08 9.78
CA PRO A 126 -2.71 -5.24 8.93
C PRO A 126 -1.55 -6.13 9.40
N GLN A 127 -1.49 -7.36 8.88
CA GLN A 127 -0.33 -8.24 9.03
C GLN A 127 0.88 -7.69 8.28
N ALA A 128 0.65 -7.17 7.08
CA ALA A 128 1.70 -6.63 6.23
C ALA A 128 1.24 -5.40 5.45
N ILE A 129 2.20 -4.54 5.10
CA ILE A 129 2.00 -3.44 4.15
C ILE A 129 3.03 -3.57 3.05
N LEU A 130 2.55 -3.66 1.82
CA LEU A 130 3.38 -3.53 0.62
C LEU A 130 3.49 -2.06 0.23
N CYS A 131 4.73 -1.56 0.22
CA CYS A 131 5.06 -0.25 -0.34
C CYS A 131 5.84 -0.45 -1.65
N ASP A 132 5.59 0.37 -2.67
CA ASP A 132 6.48 0.40 -3.83
C ASP A 132 7.82 1.08 -3.48
N ASN A 133 8.88 0.79 -4.22
CA ASN A 133 10.25 1.25 -3.94
C ASN A 133 10.53 2.70 -4.37
N GLY A 134 9.52 3.56 -4.36
CA GLY A 134 9.69 5.02 -4.51
C GLY A 134 9.98 5.69 -3.16
N SER A 135 10.44 6.94 -3.17
CA SER A 135 10.39 7.77 -1.97
C SER A 135 8.94 7.84 -1.45
N PRO A 136 8.67 7.78 -0.13
CA PRO A 136 9.56 7.71 1.03
C PRO A 136 9.95 6.28 1.49
N TRP A 137 9.69 5.26 0.69
CA TRP A 137 9.70 3.85 1.09
C TRP A 137 11.05 3.16 0.92
N GLY A 138 11.96 3.74 0.13
CA GLY A 138 13.35 3.32 -0.01
C GLY A 138 13.95 3.79 -1.32
N ASN A 139 15.13 4.42 -1.29
CA ASN A 139 15.80 4.97 -2.50
C ASN A 139 17.23 4.44 -2.70
N THR A 140 17.56 3.26 -2.16
CA THR A 140 18.93 2.75 -2.31
C THR A 140 18.94 1.23 -2.44
N ILE A 141 19.45 0.78 -3.58
CA ILE A 141 19.88 -0.60 -3.80
C ILE A 141 20.70 -1.03 -2.57
N GLY A 142 20.14 -1.89 -1.72
CA GLY A 142 20.81 -2.45 -0.54
C GLY A 142 20.39 -1.94 0.85
N GLU A 143 19.44 -0.98 0.98
CA GLU A 143 18.85 -0.61 2.28
C GLU A 143 17.32 -0.74 2.26
N PRO A 144 16.76 -1.92 2.59
CA PRO A 144 15.32 -2.17 2.56
C PRO A 144 14.57 -1.58 3.76
N TRP A 145 15.21 -0.73 4.57
CA TRP A 145 14.62 -0.20 5.79
C TRP A 145 14.73 1.32 5.82
N THR A 146 13.57 1.98 5.81
CA THR A 146 13.41 3.42 6.07
C THR A 146 12.85 3.65 7.47
N PRO A 147 12.95 4.88 8.03
CA PRO A 147 12.35 5.21 9.32
C PRO A 147 10.86 4.81 9.41
N LEU A 148 10.14 4.92 8.30
CA LEU A 148 8.74 4.55 8.19
C LEU A 148 8.51 3.04 8.28
N THR A 149 9.29 2.23 7.56
CA THR A 149 9.21 0.76 7.66
C THR A 149 9.65 0.23 9.03
N VAL A 150 10.61 0.88 9.69
CA VAL A 150 10.99 0.56 11.08
C VAL A 150 9.86 0.90 12.04
N TRP A 151 9.15 2.01 11.83
CA TRP A 151 7.96 2.35 12.60
C TRP A 151 6.81 1.34 12.37
N LEU A 152 6.62 0.84 11.15
CA LEU A 152 5.65 -0.24 10.90
C LEU A 152 6.03 -1.54 11.65
N ALA A 153 7.32 -1.91 11.61
CA ALA A 153 7.84 -3.05 12.37
C ALA A 153 7.65 -2.86 13.90
N ASP A 154 7.74 -1.63 14.39
CA ASP A 154 7.44 -1.28 15.78
C ASP A 154 5.98 -1.58 16.17
N LEU A 155 5.04 -1.42 15.23
CA LEU A 155 3.62 -1.78 15.40
C LEU A 155 3.35 -3.28 15.15
N GLY A 156 4.38 -4.06 14.84
CA GLY A 156 4.26 -5.45 14.42
C GLY A 156 3.59 -5.61 13.05
N VAL A 157 3.66 -4.59 12.20
CA VAL A 157 3.22 -4.65 10.80
C VAL A 157 4.44 -4.97 9.95
N LYS A 158 4.38 -6.04 9.15
CA LYS A 158 5.50 -6.44 8.29
C LYS A 158 5.59 -5.52 7.06
N PRO A 159 6.66 -4.73 6.89
CA PRO A 159 6.90 -4.04 5.63
C PRO A 159 7.30 -5.08 4.56
N VAL A 160 6.66 -4.99 3.41
CA VAL A 160 6.96 -5.80 2.22
C VAL A 160 7.41 -4.82 1.14
N HIS A 161 8.54 -5.13 0.50
CA HIS A 161 9.04 -4.38 -0.64
C HIS A 161 8.72 -5.13 -1.93
N SER A 162 8.28 -4.41 -2.95
CA SER A 162 8.13 -4.97 -4.29
C SER A 162 9.51 -5.48 -4.76
N ARG A 163 9.61 -6.73 -5.21
CA ARG A 163 10.85 -7.18 -5.87
C ARG A 163 10.89 -6.56 -7.26
N PRO A 164 12.07 -6.10 -7.75
CA PRO A 164 12.20 -5.68 -9.14
C PRO A 164 11.67 -6.77 -10.07
N ARG A 165 10.78 -6.41 -11.01
CA ARG A 165 10.12 -7.31 -11.97
C ARG A 165 9.10 -8.30 -11.40
N HIS A 166 8.42 -7.97 -10.30
CA HIS A 166 7.23 -8.72 -9.85
C HIS A 166 5.94 -7.91 -10.08
N PRO A 167 5.44 -7.81 -11.33
CA PRO A 167 4.22 -7.05 -11.70
C PRO A 167 2.92 -7.58 -11.07
N GLN A 168 3.02 -8.61 -10.23
CA GLN A 168 1.87 -9.31 -9.66
C GLN A 168 1.16 -8.51 -8.54
N THR A 169 1.86 -7.59 -7.89
CA THR A 169 1.25 -6.79 -6.82
C THR A 169 0.82 -5.40 -7.28
N ALA A 170 1.48 -4.82 -8.30
CA ALA A 170 1.20 -3.46 -8.77
C ALA A 170 -0.17 -3.29 -9.47
N GLY A 171 -0.70 -4.34 -10.12
CA GLY A 171 -1.90 -4.22 -10.95
C GLY A 171 -3.20 -3.84 -10.22
N LYS A 172 -3.27 -4.01 -8.88
CA LYS A 172 -4.44 -3.59 -8.09
C LYS A 172 -4.43 -2.08 -7.86
N GLN A 173 -3.29 -1.54 -7.42
CA GLN A 173 -3.10 -0.10 -7.25
C GLN A 173 -3.19 0.65 -8.59
N GLU A 174 -2.55 0.15 -9.65
CA GLU A 174 -2.66 0.75 -10.99
C GLU A 174 -4.12 0.83 -11.46
N ARG A 175 -4.90 -0.25 -11.29
CA ARG A 175 -6.32 -0.26 -11.64
C ARG A 175 -7.14 0.69 -10.78
N PHE A 176 -6.79 0.84 -9.50
CA PHE A 176 -7.40 1.81 -8.61
C PHE A 176 -7.10 3.24 -9.04
N HIS A 177 -5.83 3.57 -9.32
CA HIS A 177 -5.42 4.88 -9.80
C HIS A 177 -6.12 5.26 -11.11
N TRP A 178 -6.21 4.33 -12.06
CA TRP A 178 -6.93 4.56 -13.31
C TRP A 178 -8.44 4.77 -13.09
N THR A 179 -9.03 4.01 -12.17
CA THR A 179 -10.42 4.21 -11.76
C THR A 179 -10.61 5.60 -11.14
N LEU A 180 -9.71 6.02 -10.25
CA LEU A 180 -9.76 7.32 -9.59
C LEU A 180 -9.59 8.47 -10.61
N ASP A 181 -8.72 8.30 -11.60
CA ASP A 181 -8.56 9.26 -12.68
C ASP A 181 -9.87 9.45 -13.45
N LEU A 182 -10.45 8.36 -13.93
CA LEU A 182 -11.67 8.40 -14.73
C LEU A 182 -12.90 8.87 -13.94
N GLU A 183 -13.04 8.46 -12.69
CA GLU A 183 -14.24 8.69 -11.90
C GLU A 183 -14.19 9.97 -11.06
N VAL A 184 -12.99 10.54 -10.84
CA VAL A 184 -12.80 11.73 -10.00
C VAL A 184 -11.90 12.76 -10.68
N ILE A 185 -10.61 12.48 -10.86
CA ILE A 185 -9.62 13.52 -11.18
C ILE A 185 -9.92 14.17 -12.54
N SER A 186 -10.23 13.38 -13.56
CA SER A 186 -10.54 13.84 -14.92
C SER A 186 -11.98 14.31 -15.11
N THR A 187 -12.80 14.33 -14.06
CA THR A 187 -14.19 14.83 -14.15
C THR A 187 -14.26 16.36 -14.16
N ARG A 188 -13.13 17.03 -13.86
CA ARG A 188 -12.99 18.49 -13.87
C ARG A 188 -11.77 18.88 -14.69
N PRO A 189 -11.81 20.02 -15.40
CA PRO A 189 -10.66 20.51 -16.14
C PRO A 189 -9.53 21.04 -15.24
N HIS A 190 -9.88 21.56 -14.06
CA HIS A 190 -8.94 22.08 -13.07
C HIS A 190 -9.44 21.83 -11.64
N TRP A 191 -8.48 21.82 -10.71
CA TRP A 191 -8.68 21.74 -9.28
C TRP A 191 -8.05 22.96 -8.62
N ASP A 192 -8.78 23.68 -7.79
CA ASP A 192 -8.37 25.00 -7.27
C ASP A 192 -7.56 24.89 -5.98
N SER A 193 -7.75 23.81 -5.21
CA SER A 193 -7.13 23.66 -3.90
C SER A 193 -7.09 22.21 -3.42
N TYR A 194 -6.17 21.89 -2.50
CA TYR A 194 -6.11 20.58 -1.84
C TYR A 194 -7.43 20.19 -1.14
N PRO A 195 -8.11 21.08 -0.38
CA PRO A 195 -9.40 20.75 0.22
C PRO A 195 -10.48 20.37 -0.82
N GLN A 196 -10.47 20.98 -2.00
CA GLN A 196 -11.41 20.62 -3.07
C GLN A 196 -11.15 19.20 -3.58
N VAL A 197 -9.88 18.84 -3.82
CA VAL A 197 -9.50 17.47 -4.21
C VAL A 197 -9.87 16.47 -3.11
N GLN A 198 -9.51 16.78 -1.86
CA GLN A 198 -9.81 15.91 -0.72
C GLN A 198 -11.32 15.70 -0.54
N GLY A 199 -12.13 16.76 -0.68
CA GLY A 199 -13.60 16.65 -0.61
C GLY A 199 -14.19 15.75 -1.71
N ALA A 200 -13.60 15.76 -2.91
CA ALA A 200 -13.98 14.85 -3.98
C ALA A 200 -13.60 13.40 -3.66
N TYR A 201 -12.41 13.18 -3.08
CA TYR A 201 -11.99 11.86 -2.61
C TYR A 201 -12.89 11.31 -1.51
N ASP A 202 -13.24 12.15 -0.53
CA ASP A 202 -14.11 11.76 0.59
C ASP A 202 -15.55 11.48 0.15
N SER A 203 -16.03 12.16 -0.89
CA SER A 203 -17.34 11.87 -1.50
C SER A 203 -17.33 10.58 -2.32
N TRP A 204 -16.20 10.30 -2.98
CA TRP A 204 -16.07 9.16 -3.88
C TRP A 204 -15.73 7.84 -3.17
N ARG A 205 -14.93 7.87 -2.10
CA ARG A 205 -14.50 6.66 -1.37
C ARG A 205 -15.67 5.79 -0.87
N PRO A 206 -16.77 6.34 -0.30
CA PRO A 206 -17.94 5.55 0.04
C PRO A 206 -18.62 4.89 -1.17
N ILE A 207 -18.68 5.59 -2.31
CA ILE A 207 -19.21 5.03 -3.57
C ILE A 207 -18.35 3.86 -4.03
N TYR A 208 -17.03 4.05 -4.04
CA TYR A 208 -16.08 3.00 -4.40
C TYR A 208 -16.21 1.76 -3.50
N ASN A 209 -16.30 1.95 -2.18
CA ASN A 209 -16.33 0.85 -1.22
C ASN A 209 -17.69 0.13 -1.13
N HIS A 210 -18.81 0.86 -1.19
CA HIS A 210 -20.14 0.32 -0.82
C HIS A 210 -21.12 0.21 -1.98
N HIS A 211 -20.88 0.91 -3.09
CA HIS A 211 -21.84 0.98 -4.19
C HIS A 211 -21.29 0.46 -5.50
N ARG A 212 -19.99 0.63 -5.76
CA ARG A 212 -19.34 0.28 -7.02
C ARG A 212 -19.05 -1.22 -7.09
N PRO A 213 -19.66 -1.99 -8.02
CA PRO A 213 -19.33 -3.40 -8.18
C PRO A 213 -17.96 -3.59 -8.86
N HIS A 214 -17.22 -4.60 -8.42
CA HIS A 214 -15.87 -4.90 -8.87
C HIS A 214 -15.81 -6.26 -9.56
N GLN A 215 -15.65 -6.25 -10.89
CA GLN A 215 -15.63 -7.48 -11.71
C GLN A 215 -14.62 -8.54 -11.25
N SER A 216 -13.50 -8.13 -10.65
CA SER A 216 -12.51 -9.06 -10.11
C SER A 216 -12.95 -9.78 -8.83
N LEU A 217 -14.00 -9.30 -8.16
CA LEU A 217 -14.59 -9.89 -6.95
C LEU A 217 -15.90 -10.62 -7.24
N GLY A 218 -16.59 -10.25 -8.32
CA GLY A 218 -17.88 -10.77 -8.72
C GLY A 218 -18.69 -9.70 -9.44
N GLU A 219 -19.77 -10.08 -10.11
CA GLU A 219 -20.54 -9.12 -10.90
C GLU A 219 -21.25 -8.05 -10.05
N THR A 220 -21.79 -8.45 -8.89
CA THR A 220 -22.58 -7.61 -7.97
C THR A 220 -21.82 -7.26 -6.68
N VAL A 221 -20.62 -7.81 -6.52
CA VAL A 221 -19.83 -7.71 -5.29
C VAL A 221 -19.14 -6.35 -5.22
N VAL A 222 -19.28 -5.67 -4.08
CA VAL A 222 -18.57 -4.43 -3.76
C VAL A 222 -17.47 -4.72 -2.72
N PRO A 223 -16.43 -3.87 -2.61
CA PRO A 223 -15.35 -4.11 -1.64
C PRO A 223 -15.83 -4.34 -0.20
N ALA A 224 -16.85 -3.59 0.24
CA ALA A 224 -17.41 -3.72 1.57
C ALA A 224 -18.04 -5.10 1.87
N ASP A 225 -18.44 -5.88 0.86
CA ASP A 225 -18.96 -7.24 1.07
C ASP A 225 -17.88 -8.21 1.56
N ARG A 226 -16.61 -7.90 1.28
CA ARG A 226 -15.46 -8.77 1.54
C ARG A 226 -14.53 -8.23 2.61
N TYR A 227 -14.77 -7.01 3.08
CA TYR A 227 -13.90 -6.34 4.04
C TYR A 227 -14.46 -6.40 5.45
N GLN A 228 -13.58 -6.63 6.42
CA GLN A 228 -13.86 -6.50 7.84
C GLN A 228 -12.67 -5.79 8.50
N PRO A 229 -12.90 -4.89 9.47
CA PRO A 229 -11.82 -4.27 10.23
C PRO A 229 -10.92 -5.31 10.89
N SER A 230 -9.63 -4.98 11.01
CA SER A 230 -8.66 -5.85 11.66
C SER A 230 -8.95 -5.96 13.16
N PRO A 231 -8.86 -7.16 13.75
CA PRO A 231 -8.99 -7.35 15.19
C PRO A 231 -7.77 -6.82 15.97
N ARG A 232 -6.70 -6.38 15.28
CA ARG A 232 -5.48 -5.84 15.91
C ARG A 232 -5.62 -4.32 16.05
N PRO A 233 -5.90 -3.76 17.23
CA PRO A 233 -6.05 -2.32 17.39
C PRO A 233 -4.70 -1.60 17.22
N TYR A 234 -4.76 -0.32 16.89
CA TYR A 234 -3.58 0.55 16.92
C TYR A 234 -3.14 0.79 18.39
N PRO A 235 -1.89 0.47 18.77
CA PRO A 235 -1.39 0.78 20.09
C PRO A 235 -0.96 2.26 20.20
N GLU A 236 -1.49 2.98 21.19
CA GLU A 236 -1.05 4.36 21.46
C GLU A 236 0.37 4.43 22.03
N HIS A 237 0.85 3.33 22.63
CA HIS A 237 2.20 3.19 23.16
C HIS A 237 2.84 1.91 22.63
N VAL A 238 4.04 2.03 22.06
CA VAL A 238 4.81 0.89 21.57
C VAL A 238 5.82 0.46 22.63
N ASN A 239 5.66 -0.75 23.15
CA ASN A 239 6.61 -1.33 24.08
C ASN A 239 7.98 -1.51 23.42
N PRO A 240 9.09 -1.34 24.17
CA PRO A 240 10.43 -1.69 23.68
C PRO A 240 10.50 -3.11 23.10
N PRO A 241 11.44 -3.41 22.19
CA PRO A 241 11.67 -4.76 21.72
C PRO A 241 11.96 -5.71 22.88
N ASP A 242 11.17 -6.78 22.99
CA ASP A 242 11.41 -7.87 23.91
C ASP A 242 12.21 -8.97 23.20
N TYR A 243 13.39 -9.29 23.74
CA TYR A 243 14.28 -10.29 23.20
C TYR A 243 14.50 -11.38 24.26
N PRO A 244 14.54 -12.67 23.87
CA PRO A 244 14.75 -13.76 24.82
C PRO A 244 15.99 -13.59 25.68
N ASP A 245 15.94 -14.08 26.91
CA ASP A 245 17.09 -14.11 27.81
C ASP A 245 18.28 -14.83 27.16
N GLY A 246 19.47 -14.24 27.33
CA GLY A 246 20.70 -14.74 26.72
C GLY A 246 20.89 -14.38 25.24
N ALA A 247 19.95 -13.65 24.61
CA ALA A 247 20.17 -13.10 23.29
C ALA A 247 21.33 -12.09 23.29
N ASP A 248 22.16 -12.13 22.24
CA ASP A 248 23.25 -11.18 22.08
C ASP A 248 22.72 -9.85 21.52
N ILE A 249 22.42 -8.90 22.41
CA ILE A 249 21.77 -7.63 22.08
C ILE A 249 22.82 -6.54 21.84
N ARG A 250 22.67 -5.80 20.73
CA ARG A 250 23.48 -4.62 20.42
C ARG A 250 22.60 -3.44 20.07
N THR A 251 23.01 -2.26 20.53
CA THR A 251 22.40 -1.00 20.10
C THR A 251 23.03 -0.55 18.80
N VAL A 252 22.19 -0.15 17.84
CA VAL A 252 22.67 0.37 16.56
C VAL A 252 23.16 1.80 16.71
N ASP A 253 24.40 2.05 16.29
CA ASP A 253 25.07 3.34 16.28
C ASP A 253 25.43 3.73 14.84
N HIS A 254 24.95 4.89 14.38
CA HIS A 254 25.09 5.40 13.00
C HIS A 254 24.85 4.34 11.90
N GLY A 255 23.85 3.47 12.12
CA GLY A 255 23.48 2.39 11.20
C GLY A 255 24.39 1.16 11.23
N ARG A 256 25.22 1.00 12.26
CA ARG A 256 26.14 -0.12 12.46
C ARG A 256 26.00 -0.71 13.87
N ILE A 257 26.43 -1.95 14.04
CA ILE A 257 26.61 -2.60 15.34
C ILE A 257 28.05 -3.07 15.50
N SER A 258 28.56 -3.04 16.73
CA SER A 258 29.85 -3.62 17.08
C SER A 258 29.64 -5.00 17.68
N TRP A 259 30.14 -6.04 17.02
CA TRP A 259 29.96 -7.43 17.46
C TRP A 259 31.16 -8.30 17.09
N ARG A 260 31.65 -9.08 18.06
CA ARG A 260 32.86 -9.93 17.95
C ARG A 260 34.08 -9.21 17.35
N GLY A 261 34.34 -7.98 17.79
CA GLY A 261 35.48 -7.19 17.31
C GLY A 261 35.31 -6.51 15.94
N HIS A 262 34.15 -6.66 15.29
CA HIS A 262 33.87 -6.09 13.97
C HIS A 262 32.67 -5.14 13.97
N ARG A 263 32.66 -4.17 13.02
CA ARG A 263 31.53 -3.26 12.80
C ARG A 263 30.69 -3.68 11.61
N TRP A 264 29.47 -4.16 11.86
CA TRP A 264 28.53 -4.61 10.84
C TRP A 264 27.51 -3.53 10.49
N ARG A 265 27.31 -3.23 9.21
CA ARG A 265 26.27 -2.28 8.75
C ARG A 265 24.89 -2.93 8.85
N VAL A 266 23.96 -2.36 9.60
CA VAL A 266 22.58 -2.87 9.72
C VAL A 266 21.54 -1.93 9.10
N GLY A 267 21.89 -0.66 8.88
CA GLY A 267 21.04 0.34 8.24
C GLY A 267 20.75 1.52 9.16
N LYS A 268 20.80 2.74 8.62
CA LYS A 268 20.65 3.98 9.42
C LYS A 268 19.28 4.13 10.07
N ALA A 269 18.23 3.56 9.47
CA ALA A 269 16.86 3.61 10.00
C ALA A 269 16.72 2.97 11.39
N PHE A 270 17.66 2.11 11.79
CA PHE A 270 17.66 1.46 13.11
C PHE A 270 18.47 2.22 14.17
N HIS A 271 18.99 3.42 13.89
CA HIS A 271 19.79 4.18 14.86
C HIS A 271 19.11 4.26 16.24
N GLY A 272 19.86 3.93 17.30
CA GLY A 272 19.38 3.92 18.69
C GLY A 272 18.49 2.72 19.05
N LYS A 273 18.16 1.85 18.10
CA LYS A 273 17.33 0.66 18.35
C LYS A 273 18.19 -0.52 18.84
N PRO A 274 17.71 -1.33 19.80
CA PRO A 274 18.35 -2.58 20.16
C PRO A 274 18.01 -3.66 19.12
N VAL A 275 19.02 -4.42 18.70
CA VAL A 275 18.89 -5.56 17.80
C VAL A 275 19.48 -6.81 18.44
N ALA A 276 18.86 -7.97 18.19
CA ALA A 276 19.34 -9.25 18.68
C ALA A 276 20.06 -10.02 17.58
N ILE A 277 21.19 -10.63 17.92
CA ILE A 277 21.96 -11.47 17.00
C ILE A 277 21.71 -12.93 17.39
N ARG A 278 21.26 -13.73 16.43
CA ARG A 278 20.92 -15.15 16.66
C ARG A 278 21.68 -16.05 15.68
N PRO A 279 22.20 -17.21 16.11
CA PRO A 279 22.78 -18.18 15.21
C PRO A 279 21.72 -18.72 14.24
N THR A 280 22.14 -19.07 13.04
CA THR A 280 21.31 -19.83 12.10
C THR A 280 21.61 -21.33 12.23
N THR A 281 20.96 -22.16 11.40
CA THR A 281 21.28 -23.59 11.30
C THR A 281 22.65 -23.86 10.69
N SER A 282 23.25 -22.87 10.03
CA SER A 282 24.58 -22.98 9.42
C SER A 282 25.63 -22.38 10.34
N ASP A 283 26.68 -23.16 10.61
CA ASP A 283 27.78 -22.70 11.47
C ASP A 283 28.47 -21.44 10.90
N GLY A 284 28.86 -20.54 11.79
CA GLY A 284 29.43 -19.24 11.43
C GLY A 284 28.46 -18.22 10.81
N ILE A 285 27.19 -18.59 10.58
CA ILE A 285 26.18 -17.70 10.02
C ILE A 285 25.17 -17.29 11.09
N TYR A 286 24.98 -15.98 11.22
CA TYR A 286 24.10 -15.35 12.20
C TYR A 286 23.13 -14.42 11.49
N THR A 287 21.95 -14.23 12.08
CA THR A 287 20.98 -13.24 11.62
C THR A 287 20.77 -12.20 12.71
N VAL A 288 20.86 -10.94 12.32
CA VAL A 288 20.49 -9.78 13.11
C VAL A 288 18.99 -9.59 12.96
N TYR A 289 18.29 -9.51 14.08
CA TYR A 289 16.85 -9.30 14.17
C TYR A 289 16.55 -7.96 14.83
N TYR A 290 15.59 -7.23 14.25
CA TYR A 290 14.88 -6.18 14.95
C TYR A 290 13.48 -6.68 15.31
N ARG A 291 13.20 -6.82 16.60
CA ARG A 291 12.03 -7.56 17.11
C ARG A 291 11.98 -8.96 16.49
N HIS A 292 10.97 -9.25 15.67
CA HIS A 292 10.81 -10.52 14.95
C HIS A 292 11.23 -10.44 13.48
N HIS A 293 11.69 -9.29 13.00
CA HIS A 293 12.09 -9.10 11.61
C HIS A 293 13.58 -9.39 11.41
N PRO A 294 13.96 -10.31 10.51
CA PRO A 294 15.35 -10.46 10.10
C PRO A 294 15.77 -9.23 9.28
N ILE A 295 16.81 -8.52 9.72
CA ILE A 295 17.26 -7.29 9.06
C ILE A 295 18.59 -7.47 8.32
N ARG A 296 19.44 -8.41 8.76
CA ARG A 296 20.72 -8.71 8.11
C ARG A 296 21.24 -10.09 8.45
N THR A 297 21.89 -10.74 7.49
CA THR A 297 22.73 -11.93 7.75
C THR A 297 24.20 -11.52 7.88
N ILE A 298 24.87 -12.06 8.89
CA ILE A 298 26.30 -11.94 9.15
C ILE A 298 26.91 -13.32 8.89
N ASN A 299 27.92 -13.37 8.03
CA ASN A 299 28.70 -14.58 7.82
C ASN A 299 30.12 -14.35 8.31
N LEU A 300 30.52 -15.11 9.34
CA LEU A 300 31.86 -15.03 9.92
C LEU A 300 32.90 -15.83 9.11
N SER A 301 32.49 -16.84 8.33
CA SER A 301 33.41 -17.67 7.52
C SER A 301 33.87 -16.98 6.24
N THR A 302 33.13 -15.96 5.77
CA THR A 302 33.57 -15.09 4.66
C THR A 302 34.62 -14.06 5.09
N MET A 303 35.06 -14.06 6.35
CA MET A 303 36.15 -13.22 6.83
C MET A 303 37.45 -14.01 6.77
N SER A 304 38.20 -13.86 5.67
CA SER A 304 39.55 -14.41 5.58
C SER A 304 40.42 -13.94 6.76
N PRO A 305 41.21 -14.82 7.40
CA PRO A 305 42.11 -14.44 8.48
C PRO A 305 43.37 -13.80 7.91
N ASN A 306 43.27 -12.61 7.30
CA ASN A 306 44.44 -11.75 7.09
C ASN A 306 44.06 -10.35 6.62
N THR A 307 44.03 -9.41 7.56
CA THR A 307 44.47 -8.02 7.35
C THR A 307 44.74 -7.43 8.74
N ARG A 308 45.88 -7.81 9.33
CA ARG A 308 46.51 -6.93 10.33
C ARG A 308 47.00 -5.69 9.58
N PRO A 309 46.68 -4.46 10.02
CA PRO A 309 47.39 -3.29 9.50
C PRO A 309 48.88 -3.44 9.82
N PRO A 310 49.79 -2.99 8.94
CA PRO A 310 51.22 -3.04 9.23
C PRO A 310 51.49 -2.21 10.48
N SER A 311 52.22 -2.79 11.44
CA SER A 311 52.76 -2.05 12.57
C SER A 311 53.66 -0.94 12.05
N PRO A 312 53.56 0.30 12.55
CA PRO A 312 54.55 1.32 12.22
C PRO A 312 55.90 0.85 12.78
N ARG A 313 56.88 0.63 11.89
CA ARG A 313 58.26 0.44 12.31
C ARG A 313 58.81 1.80 12.75
N SER A 314 59.42 1.75 13.93
CA SER A 314 60.46 2.63 14.52
C SER A 314 60.99 3.76 13.65
#